data_AF-A0A2I0NVA3-F1
#
_entry.id   AF-A0A2I0NVA3-F1
#
_cell.length_a   1.000
_cell.length_b   1.000
_cell.length_c   1.000
_cell.angle_alpha   90.00
_cell.angle_beta   90.00
_cell.angle_gamma   90.00
#
_symmetry.space_group_name_H-M   'P 1'
#
loop_
_entity.id
_entity.type
_entity.pdbx_description
1 polymer ?
#
loop_
_entity_poly.entity_id
_entity_poly.type
_entity_poly.pdbx_seq_one_letter_code
_entity_poly.pdbx_strand_id
1 'polypeptide(L)' 'MNRFAGIDGYSEKRAAIFARHRIPSITIARREVLCCGGVQHVVDKVPEKAGKKIPVTETTITIPGEIGG' A
#
# COMPACT_ATOMS: atom_id res chain seq x y z
N MET A 1 6.28 -24.16 8.43
CA MET A 1 5.68 -22.87 8.85
C MET A 1 5.82 -21.86 7.73
N ASN A 2 4.70 -21.42 7.12
CA ASN A 2 4.72 -20.53 5.96
C ASN A 2 4.68 -19.05 6.41
N ARG A 3 5.79 -18.31 6.26
CA ARG A 3 5.91 -16.88 6.67
C ARG A 3 4.90 -15.95 5.98
N PHE A 4 4.22 -16.40 4.93
CA PHE A 4 3.25 -15.60 4.17
C PHE A 4 1.88 -15.44 4.85
N ALA A 5 1.56 -16.24 5.88
CA ALA A 5 0.27 -16.15 6.57
C ALA A 5 0.01 -14.77 7.22
N GLY A 6 1.08 -14.07 7.64
CA GLY A 6 0.97 -12.73 8.21
C GLY A 6 0.59 -11.63 7.21
N ILE A 7 1.00 -11.78 5.94
CA ILE A 7 0.74 -10.78 4.88
C ILE A 7 -0.73 -10.83 4.43
N ASP A 8 -1.30 -12.03 4.32
CA ASP A 8 -2.68 -12.17 3.87
C ASP A 8 -3.67 -11.65 4.92
N GLY A 9 -3.49 -12.04 6.19
CA GLY A 9 -4.30 -11.52 7.30
C GLY A 9 -4.12 -10.01 7.54
N TYR A 10 -2.94 -9.45 7.23
CA TYR A 10 -2.73 -8.00 7.26
C TYR A 10 -3.49 -7.29 6.12
N SER A 11 -3.51 -7.89 4.93
CA SER A 11 -4.22 -7.37 3.76
C SER A 11 -5.74 -7.43 3.96
N GLU A 12 -6.26 -8.50 4.56
CA GLU A 12 -7.70 -8.65 4.88
C GLU A 12 -8.19 -7.57 5.83
N LYS A 13 -7.45 -7.30 6.92
CA LYS A 13 -7.81 -6.23 7.87
C LYS A 13 -7.88 -4.87 7.18
N ARG A 14 -6.91 -4.58 6.30
CA ARG A 14 -6.92 -3.33 5.51
C ARG A 14 -8.09 -3.30 4.53
N ALA A 15 -8.35 -4.37 3.78
CA ALA A 15 -9.50 -4.44 2.86
C ALA A 15 -10.84 -4.20 3.59
N ALA A 16 -11.01 -4.76 4.80
CA ALA A 16 -12.21 -4.53 5.62
C ALA A 16 -12.38 -3.06 6.04
N ILE A 17 -11.31 -2.36 6.39
CA ILE A 17 -11.33 -0.91 6.67
C ILE A 17 -11.75 -0.15 5.40
N PHE A 18 -11.14 -0.47 4.26
CA PHE A 18 -11.37 0.24 3.01
C PHE A 18 -12.80 -0.02 2.49
N ALA A 19 -13.36 -1.21 2.73
CA ALA A 19 -14.75 -1.53 2.40
C ALA A 19 -15.75 -0.71 3.24
N ARG A 20 -15.47 -0.49 4.53
CA ARG A 20 -16.36 0.23 5.46
C ARG A 20 -16.30 1.75 5.34
N HIS A 21 -15.20 2.30 4.84
CA HIS A 21 -15.00 3.75 4.77
C HIS A 21 -14.93 4.26 3.32
N ARG A 22 -15.35 5.51 3.11
CA ARG A 22 -15.11 6.20 1.83
C ARG A 22 -13.69 6.76 1.85
N ILE A 23 -12.78 6.08 1.18
CA ILE A 23 -11.39 6.54 1.00
C ILE A 23 -11.28 7.14 -0.41
N PRO A 24 -11.06 8.46 -0.54
CA PRO A 24 -11.03 9.13 -1.83
C PRO A 24 -9.74 8.90 -2.61
N SER A 25 -8.62 8.68 -1.93
CA SER A 25 -7.30 8.42 -2.52
C SER A 25 -6.35 7.78 -1.51
N ILE A 26 -5.28 7.16 -2.02
CA ILE A 26 -4.18 6.61 -1.25
C ILE A 26 -2.88 7.17 -1.81
N THR A 27 -2.01 7.68 -0.95
CA THR A 27 -0.66 8.11 -1.34
C THR A 27 0.37 7.27 -0.61
N ILE A 28 1.31 6.68 -1.35
CA ILE A 28 2.44 5.92 -0.82
C ILE A 28 3.68 6.79 -0.88
N ALA A 29 4.24 7.10 0.29
CA ALA A 29 5.58 7.69 0.40
C ALA A 29 6.59 6.55 0.55
N ARG A 30 7.49 6.38 -0.43
CA ARG A 30 8.48 5.31 -0.46
C ARG A 30 9.88 5.90 -0.51
N ARG A 31 10.83 5.45 0.31
CA ARG A 31 12.24 5.81 0.08
C ARG A 31 12.85 4.99 -1.06
N GLU A 32 13.78 5.59 -1.82
CA GLU A 32 14.51 4.94 -2.94
C GLU A 32 15.39 3.74 -2.51
N VAL A 33 15.46 3.44 -1.21
CA VAL A 33 16.22 2.29 -0.71
C VAL A 33 15.58 0.95 -1.12
N LEU A 34 16.43 -0.02 -1.46
CA LEU A 34 16.04 -1.35 -1.95
C LEU A 34 15.05 -2.13 -1.05
N CYS A 35 14.96 -1.79 0.24
CA CYS A 35 14.09 -2.47 1.19
C CYS A 35 12.65 -1.91 1.27
N CYS A 36 12.35 -0.76 0.67
CA CYS A 36 11.06 -0.08 0.85
C CYS A 36 9.99 -0.42 -0.21
N GLY A 37 10.30 -1.24 -1.23
CA GLY A 37 9.38 -1.53 -2.34
C GLY A 37 8.17 -2.42 -2.00
N GLY A 38 8.17 -3.12 -0.87
CA GLY A 38 7.14 -4.13 -0.57
C GLY A 38 5.73 -3.57 -0.30
N VAL A 39 5.63 -2.30 0.10
CA VAL A 39 4.33 -1.69 0.51
C VAL A 39 3.40 -1.50 -0.68
N GLN A 40 3.93 -1.12 -1.84
CA GLN A 40 3.16 -0.90 -3.07
C GLN A 40 2.36 -2.13 -3.47
N HIS A 41 3.00 -3.31 -3.48
CA HIS A 41 2.35 -4.58 -3.82
C HIS A 41 1.18 -4.96 -2.88
N VAL A 42 1.24 -4.55 -1.62
CA VAL A 42 0.13 -4.76 -0.66
C VAL A 42 -1.00 -3.78 -0.94
N VAL A 43 -0.67 -2.50 -1.16
CA VAL A 43 -1.66 -1.44 -1.37
C VAL A 43 -2.41 -1.63 -2.69
N ASP A 44 -1.76 -2.08 -3.77
CA ASP A 44 -2.42 -2.31 -5.06
C ASP A 44 -3.52 -3.38 -4.99
N LYS A 45 -3.36 -4.39 -4.12
CA LYS A 45 -4.34 -5.47 -3.92
C LYS A 45 -5.51 -5.09 -3.02
N VAL A 46 -5.39 -4.03 -2.22
CA VAL A 46 -6.41 -3.65 -1.23
C VAL A 46 -7.68 -3.09 -1.90
N PRO A 47 -7.62 -2.17 -2.87
CA PRO A 47 -8.80 -1.70 -3.61
C PRO A 47 -9.55 -2.84 -4.30
N GLU A 48 -8.82 -3.77 -4.92
CA GLU A 48 -9.39 -4.96 -5.55
C GLU A 48 -10.15 -5.83 -4.52
N LYS A 49 -9.50 -6.18 -3.40
CA LYS A 49 -10.13 -6.96 -2.31
C LYS A 49 -11.30 -6.20 -1.65
N ALA A 50 -11.27 -4.87 -1.62
CA ALA A 50 -12.32 -4.04 -1.04
C ALA A 50 -13.49 -3.76 -2.01
N GLY A 51 -13.40 -4.17 -3.28
CA GLY A 51 -14.42 -3.90 -4.29
C GLY A 51 -14.58 -2.41 -4.61
N LYS A 52 -13.53 -1.61 -4.45
CA LYS A 52 -13.56 -0.15 -4.63
C LYS A 52 -12.50 0.31 -5.62
N LYS A 53 -12.87 1.28 -6.46
CA LYS A 53 -11.91 2.04 -7.26
C LYS A 53 -11.37 3.19 -6.42
N ILE A 54 -10.13 3.08 -5.98
CA ILE A 54 -9.44 4.11 -5.20
C ILE A 54 -8.16 4.47 -5.96
N PRO A 55 -7.95 5.74 -6.33
CA PRO A 55 -6.71 6.16 -6.96
C PRO A 55 -5.55 6.00 -5.96
N VAL A 56 -4.49 5.31 -6.40
CA VAL A 56 -3.24 5.14 -5.66
C VAL A 56 -2.16 5.96 -6.37
N THR A 57 -1.47 6.81 -5.64
CA THR A 57 -0.28 7.52 -6.11
C THR A 57 0.92 7.11 -5.29
N GLU A 58 2.08 7.03 -5.93
CA GLU A 58 3.36 6.81 -5.27
C GLU A 58 4.21 8.08 -5.38
N THR A 59 5.04 8.31 -4.37
CA THR A 59 6.04 9.36 -4.37
C THR A 59 7.32 8.81 -3.76
N THR A 60 8.41 8.91 -4.52
CA THR A 60 9.72 8.47 -4.05
C THR A 60 10.40 9.58 -3.24
N ILE A 61 10.97 9.21 -2.10
CA ILE A 61 11.81 10.07 -1.26
C ILE A 61 13.25 9.61 -1.47
N THR A 62 14.09 10.49 -1.99
CA THR A 62 15.49 10.19 -2.27
C THR A 62 16.25 9.99 -0.95
N ILE A 63 17.44 9.39 -1.02
CA ILE A 63 18.32 9.22 0.16
C ILE A 63 18.62 10.55 0.88
N PRO A 64 18.91 11.68 0.19
CA PRO A 64 19.10 12.98 0.85
C PRO A 64 17.82 13.63 1.39
N GLY A 65 16.64 13.02 1.17
CA GLY A 65 15.37 13.50 1.71
C GLY A 65 14.60 14.42 0.76
N GLU A 66 14.93 14.42 -0.53
CA GLU A 66 14.18 15.16 -1.54
C GLU A 66 12.98 14.33 -2.02
N ILE A 67 11.92 15.01 -2.47
CA ILE A 67 10.71 14.38 -2.98
C ILE A 67 10.79 14.36 -4.51
N GLY A 68 10.81 13.17 -5.11
CA GLY A 68 10.82 12.95 -6.56
C GLY A 68 9.91 11.78 -6.95
N GLY A 69 9.06 11.98 -7.97
CA GLY A 69 7.96 11.06 -8.35
C GLY A 69 8.41 9.63 -8.61
#